data_AF-A0A7X0GAY7-F1
#
_entry.id   AF-A0A7X0GAY7-F1
#
_cell.length_a   1.000
_cell.length_b   1.000
_cell.length_c   1.000
_cell.angle_alpha   90.00
_cell.angle_beta   90.00
_cell.angle_gamma   90.00
#
_symmetry.space_group_name_H-M   'P 1'
#
loop_
_entity.id
_entity.type
_entity.pdbx_description
1 polymer ?
#
loop_
_entity_poly.entity_id
_entity_poly.type
_entity_poly.pdbx_seq_one_letter_code
_entity_poly.pdbx_strand_id
1 'polypeptide(L)'
;MTADPILFQACLWLLVHVLCLLVSFLFHELAHVLGMMAFRGVSDVVISASTFRFSLIPLGKLDGWKIGVIAVLGPGSSCAVGAAIALLSPDSFLQYWFLLHGIFLLPFFGDGRSLLVGLRNRSGLVSLTGPSADS
;
A
#
# COMPACT_ATOMS: atom_id res chain seq x y z
N MET A 1 15.87 -39.32 -1.69
CA MET A 1 14.45 -38.90 -1.78
C MET A 1 14.34 -37.91 -2.94
N THR A 2 13.84 -38.35 -4.09
CA THR A 2 13.45 -37.44 -5.17
C THR A 2 12.14 -36.78 -4.75
N ALA A 3 12.10 -35.44 -4.69
CA ALA A 3 10.84 -34.74 -4.46
C ALA A 3 9.83 -35.15 -5.54
N ASP A 4 8.58 -35.38 -5.14
CA ASP A 4 7.49 -35.59 -6.10
C ASP A 4 7.43 -34.37 -7.03
N PRO A 5 7.55 -34.53 -8.36
CA PRO A 5 7.57 -33.41 -9.30
C PRO A 5 6.33 -32.53 -9.20
N ILE A 6 5.17 -33.10 -8.84
CA ILE A 6 3.92 -32.34 -8.65
C ILE A 6 4.03 -31.47 -7.41
N LEU A 7 4.50 -32.04 -6.29
CA LEU A 7 4.68 -31.30 -5.03
C LEU A 7 5.70 -30.17 -5.22
N PHE A 8 6.80 -30.43 -5.91
CA PHE A 8 7.82 -29.42 -6.19
C PHE A 8 7.26 -28.26 -7.02
N GLN A 9 6.50 -28.55 -8.09
CA GLN A 9 5.86 -27.52 -8.91
C GLN A 9 4.82 -26.71 -8.12
N ALA A 10 4.00 -27.36 -7.29
CA ALA A 10 3.03 -26.70 -6.44
C ALA A 10 3.70 -25.77 -5.42
N CYS A 11 4.80 -26.22 -4.79
CA CYS A 11 5.58 -25.39 -3.87
C CYS A 11 6.20 -24.18 -4.57
N LEU A 12 6.75 -24.37 -5.78
CA LEU A 12 7.32 -23.27 -6.55
C LEU A 12 6.25 -22.26 -6.97
N TRP A 13 5.09 -22.74 -7.44
CA TRP A 13 3.96 -21.91 -7.78
C TRP A 13 3.53 -21.06 -6.58
N LEU A 14 3.32 -21.68 -5.42
CA LEU A 14 2.92 -20.99 -4.19
C LEU A 14 3.97 -19.96 -3.78
N LEU A 15 5.26 -20.34 -3.78
CA LEU A 15 6.36 -19.46 -3.43
C LEU A 15 6.37 -18.20 -4.30
N VAL A 16 6.25 -18.35 -5.62
CA VAL A 16 6.22 -17.20 -6.56
C VAL A 16 5.04 -16.28 -6.27
N HIS A 17 3.85 -16.83 -5.97
CA HIS A 17 2.65 -16.03 -5.70
C HIS A 17 2.74 -15.30 -4.36
N VAL A 18 3.28 -15.95 -3.32
CA VAL A 18 3.53 -15.33 -2.02
C VAL A 18 4.60 -14.23 -2.13
N LEU A 19 5.70 -14.48 -2.83
CA LEU A 19 6.73 -13.46 -3.05
C LEU A 19 6.17 -12.27 -3.83
N CYS A 20 5.35 -12.52 -4.86
CA CYS A 20 4.69 -11.47 -5.63
C CYS A 20 3.82 -10.58 -4.74
N LEU A 21 3.01 -11.19 -3.87
CA LEU A 21 2.23 -10.47 -2.86
C LEU A 21 3.12 -9.63 -1.93
N LEU A 22 4.15 -10.23 -1.34
CA LEU A 22 5.05 -9.52 -0.42
C LEU A 22 5.76 -8.34 -1.10
N VAL A 23 6.25 -8.52 -2.32
CA VAL A 23 6.89 -7.45 -3.10
C VAL A 23 5.89 -6.34 -3.42
N SER A 24 4.65 -6.68 -3.81
CA SER A 24 3.63 -5.68 -4.09
C SER A 24 3.24 -4.85 -2.86
N PHE A 25 3.22 -5.45 -1.67
CA PHE A 25 3.04 -4.74 -0.40
C PHE A 25 4.24 -3.85 -0.06
N LEU A 26 5.46 -4.31 -0.36
CA LEU A 26 6.66 -3.50 -0.15
C LEU A 26 6.62 -2.21 -1.00
N PHE A 27 6.25 -2.31 -2.28
CA PHE A 27 6.07 -1.13 -3.14
C PHE A 27 4.98 -0.18 -2.65
N HIS A 28 3.89 -0.73 -2.14
CA HIS A 28 2.78 0.02 -1.57
C HIS A 28 3.23 0.87 -0.36
N GLU A 29 3.81 0.23 0.64
CA GLU A 29 4.25 0.91 1.87
C GLU A 29 5.41 1.87 1.60
N LEU A 30 6.38 1.48 0.75
CA LEU A 30 7.49 2.34 0.38
C LEU A 30 7.01 3.63 -0.31
N ALA A 31 5.99 3.55 -1.16
CA ALA A 31 5.45 4.74 -1.82
C ALA A 31 4.76 5.69 -0.83
N HIS A 32 4.10 5.17 0.20
CA HIS A 32 3.60 6.01 1.31
C HIS A 32 4.75 6.70 2.04
N VAL A 33 5.82 5.98 2.40
CA VAL A 33 7.01 6.55 3.05
C VAL A 33 7.59 7.69 2.22
N LEU A 34 7.86 7.43 0.94
CA LEU A 34 8.45 8.41 0.04
C LEU A 34 7.53 9.62 -0.15
N GLY A 35 6.21 9.40 -0.25
CA GLY A 35 5.22 10.47 -0.29
C GLY A 35 5.25 11.34 0.97
N MET A 36 5.29 10.73 2.15
CA MET A 36 5.39 11.45 3.43
C MET A 36 6.71 12.24 3.53
N MET A 37 7.84 11.65 3.13
CA MET A 37 9.14 12.32 3.11
C MET A 37 9.18 13.50 2.15
N ALA A 38 8.45 13.44 1.04
CA ALA A 38 8.38 14.52 0.06
C ALA A 38 7.59 15.73 0.58
N PHE A 39 6.65 15.55 1.52
CA PHE A 39 5.84 16.62 2.06
C PHE A 39 6.34 17.12 3.43
N ARG A 40 6.81 18.37 3.48
CA ARG A 40 7.12 19.08 4.74
C ARG A 40 5.84 19.23 5.56
N GLY A 41 5.79 18.64 6.76
CA GLY A 41 4.64 18.69 7.67
C GLY A 41 4.43 17.44 8.54
N VAL A 42 5.06 16.32 8.17
CA VAL A 42 5.14 15.11 9.00
C VAL A 42 6.31 15.26 9.97
N SER A 43 6.04 15.26 11.27
CA SER A 43 7.08 15.34 12.31
C SER A 43 7.62 13.96 12.67
N ASP A 44 6.72 12.98 12.75
CA ASP A 44 7.03 11.62 13.20
C ASP A 44 6.22 10.61 12.40
N VAL A 45 6.74 9.39 12.31
CA VAL A 45 6.03 8.26 11.68
C VAL A 45 5.97 7.13 12.70
N VAL A 46 4.76 6.77 13.12
CA VAL A 46 4.53 5.62 14.00
C VAL A 46 4.30 4.38 13.15
N ILE A 47 5.10 3.35 13.37
CA ILE A 47 4.88 2.04 12.75
C ILE A 47 3.81 1.33 13.57
N SER A 48 2.61 1.17 13.02
CA SER A 48 1.56 0.34 13.60
C SER A 48 1.55 -1.01 12.89
N ALA A 49 1.81 -2.09 13.62
CA ALA A 49 1.68 -3.44 13.11
C ALA A 49 0.45 -4.11 13.75
N SER A 50 -0.52 -4.51 12.93
CA SER A 50 -1.59 -5.45 13.30
C SER A 50 -1.23 -6.85 12.78
N THR A 51 -1.93 -7.89 13.23
CA THR A 51 -1.66 -9.32 12.96
C THR A 51 -1.40 -9.67 11.48
N PHE A 52 -1.90 -8.85 10.54
CA PHE A 52 -1.68 -9.01 9.09
C PHE A 52 -1.33 -7.70 8.34
N ARG A 53 -0.99 -6.61 9.03
CA ARG A 53 -0.79 -5.31 8.38
C ARG A 53 0.29 -4.49 9.08
N PHE A 54 1.30 -4.06 8.33
CA PHE A 54 2.12 -2.92 8.70
C PHE A 54 1.44 -1.67 8.14
N SER A 55 1.28 -0.64 8.95
CA SER A 55 0.71 0.63 8.54
C SER A 55 1.51 1.74 9.20
N LEU A 56 1.99 2.67 8.40
CA LEU A 56 2.67 3.85 8.89
C LEU A 56 1.65 4.95 9.18
N ILE A 57 1.63 5.43 10.42
CA ILE A 57 0.75 6.51 10.86
C ILE A 57 1.60 7.78 10.98
N PRO A 58 1.51 8.71 10.00
CA PRO A 58 2.18 10.00 10.13
C PRO A 58 1.57 10.82 11.26
N LEU A 59 2.41 11.47 12.06
CA LEU A 59 2.04 12.49 13.02
C LEU A 59 2.44 13.87 12.48
N GLY A 60 1.61 14.87 12.74
CA GLY A 60 1.88 16.25 12.36
C GLY A 60 0.71 16.95 11.70
N LYS A 61 0.99 17.88 10.80
CA LYS A 61 -0.02 18.72 10.14
C LYS A 61 0.21 18.70 8.63
N LEU A 62 -0.76 18.18 7.90
CA LEU A 62 -0.72 18.11 6.43
C LEU A 62 -1.98 18.75 5.85
N ASP A 63 -1.83 19.43 4.73
CA ASP A 63 -2.98 19.88 3.94
C ASP A 63 -3.74 18.66 3.43
N GLY A 64 -5.08 18.71 3.42
CA GLY A 64 -5.88 17.56 2.99
C GLY A 64 -5.50 17.05 1.60
N TRP A 65 -5.20 17.92 0.63
CA TRP A 65 -4.77 17.44 -0.68
C TRP A 65 -3.49 16.57 -0.63
N LYS A 66 -2.55 16.88 0.27
CA LYS A 66 -1.32 16.08 0.46
C LYS A 66 -1.64 14.72 1.06
N ILE A 67 -2.58 14.66 2.01
CA ILE A 67 -3.10 13.40 2.56
C ILE A 67 -3.71 12.55 1.45
N GLY A 68 -4.51 13.17 0.56
CA GLY A 68 -5.09 12.49 -0.59
C GLY A 68 -4.03 11.95 -1.56
N VAL A 69 -2.98 12.72 -1.86
CA VAL A 69 -1.87 12.25 -2.71
C VAL A 69 -1.16 11.08 -2.04
N ILE A 70 -0.76 11.20 -0.77
CA ILE A 70 -0.09 10.11 -0.04
C ILE A 70 -0.95 8.85 -0.07
N ALA A 71 -2.26 8.97 0.17
CA ALA A 71 -3.20 7.84 0.15
C ALA A 71 -3.26 7.13 -1.21
N VAL A 72 -3.10 7.87 -2.32
CA VAL A 72 -3.08 7.27 -3.68
C VAL A 72 -1.73 6.66 -3.99
N LEU A 73 -0.62 7.18 -3.45
CA LEU A 73 0.73 6.74 -3.81
C LEU A 73 0.97 5.25 -3.52
N GLY A 74 0.46 4.71 -2.40
CA GLY A 74 0.62 3.29 -2.08
C GLY A 74 -0.09 2.36 -3.07
N PRO A 75 -1.44 2.38 -3.15
CA PRO A 75 -2.17 1.59 -4.14
C PRO A 75 -1.74 1.88 -5.58
N GLY A 76 -1.48 3.15 -5.90
CA GLY A 76 -1.11 3.61 -7.22
C GLY A 76 0.25 3.09 -7.69
N SER A 77 1.26 3.04 -6.81
CA SER A 77 2.58 2.50 -7.18
C SER A 77 2.50 1.01 -7.49
N SER A 78 1.81 0.22 -6.65
CA SER A 78 1.61 -1.21 -6.89
C SER A 78 0.82 -1.45 -8.17
N CYS A 79 -0.28 -0.73 -8.38
CA CYS A 79 -1.04 -0.82 -9.63
C CYS A 79 -0.21 -0.43 -10.87
N ALA A 80 0.67 0.56 -10.77
CA ALA A 80 1.55 0.95 -11.88
C ALA A 80 2.54 -0.17 -12.24
N VAL A 81 3.12 -0.85 -11.24
CA VAL A 81 3.97 -2.03 -11.47
C VAL A 81 3.16 -3.16 -12.10
N GLY A 82 1.94 -3.42 -11.61
CA GLY A 82 1.03 -4.41 -12.18
C GLY A 82 0.67 -4.11 -13.64
N ALA A 83 0.40 -2.85 -13.97
CA ALA A 83 0.16 -2.42 -15.34
C ALA A 83 1.39 -2.62 -16.24
N ALA A 84 2.59 -2.32 -15.74
CA ALA A 84 3.82 -2.60 -16.46
C ALA A 84 4.02 -4.10 -16.71
N ILE A 85 3.73 -4.96 -15.73
CA ILE A 85 3.77 -6.42 -15.91
C ILE A 85 2.74 -6.87 -16.95
N ALA A 86 1.51 -6.34 -16.92
CA ALA A 86 0.48 -6.67 -17.90
C ALA A 86 0.89 -6.29 -19.34
N LEU A 87 1.66 -5.21 -19.52
CA LEU A 87 2.18 -4.79 -20.81
C LEU A 87 3.37 -5.65 -21.28
N LEU A 88 4.25 -6.03 -20.36
CA LEU A 88 5.48 -6.78 -20.68
C LEU A 88 5.26 -8.30 -20.74
N SER A 89 4.26 -8.82 -20.04
CA SER A 89 3.93 -10.23 -19.93
C SER A 89 2.40 -10.41 -19.77
N PRO A 90 1.62 -10.20 -20.85
CA PRO A 90 0.16 -10.18 -20.80
C PRO A 90 -0.46 -11.53 -20.38
N ASP A 91 0.21 -12.64 -20.70
CA ASP A 91 -0.24 -13.99 -20.35
C ASP A 91 0.12 -14.41 -18.92
N SER A 92 0.86 -13.57 -18.19
CA SER A 92 1.13 -13.79 -16.77
C SER A 92 -0.17 -13.69 -15.96
N PHE A 93 -0.19 -14.26 -14.75
CA PHE A 93 -1.23 -13.98 -13.76
C PHE A 93 -0.71 -13.08 -12.64
N LEU A 94 0.60 -12.74 -12.65
CA LEU A 94 1.24 -12.03 -11.55
C LEU A 94 0.79 -10.57 -11.44
N GLN A 95 0.41 -9.93 -12.55
CA GLN A 95 -0.11 -8.56 -12.57
C GLN A 95 -1.32 -8.38 -11.66
N TYR A 96 -2.15 -9.41 -11.48
CA TYR A 96 -3.37 -9.31 -10.69
C TYR A 96 -3.08 -9.11 -9.20
N TRP A 97 -1.99 -9.66 -8.67
CA TRP A 97 -1.57 -9.42 -7.28
C TRP A 97 -1.22 -7.96 -7.03
N PHE A 98 -0.59 -7.32 -8.00
CA PHE A 98 -0.27 -5.90 -7.96
C PHE A 98 -1.53 -5.02 -8.13
N LEU A 99 -2.36 -5.32 -9.13
CA LEU A 99 -3.59 -4.57 -9.42
C LEU A 99 -4.64 -4.69 -8.30
N LEU A 100 -4.65 -5.80 -7.56
CA LEU A 100 -5.54 -6.01 -6.41
C LEU A 100 -5.42 -4.90 -5.37
N HIS A 101 -4.26 -4.25 -5.25
CA HIS A 101 -4.06 -3.15 -4.30
C HIS A 101 -4.96 -1.94 -4.58
N GLY A 102 -5.49 -1.80 -5.80
CA GLY A 102 -6.47 -0.77 -6.13
C GLY A 102 -7.72 -0.81 -5.25
N ILE A 103 -8.08 -1.98 -4.68
CA ILE A 103 -9.21 -2.08 -3.73
C ILE A 103 -9.00 -1.23 -2.48
N PHE A 104 -7.75 -0.95 -2.08
CA PHE A 104 -7.45 -0.15 -0.89
C PHE A 104 -7.83 1.33 -1.04
N LEU A 105 -8.12 1.78 -2.27
CA LEU A 105 -8.70 3.12 -2.52
C LEU A 105 -10.20 3.18 -2.25
N LEU A 106 -10.87 2.05 -2.06
CA LEU A 106 -12.27 2.02 -1.67
C LEU A 106 -12.46 2.57 -0.26
N PRO A 107 -13.58 3.25 0.03
CA PRO A 107 -13.79 4.00 1.27
C PRO A 107 -13.85 3.14 2.53
N PHE A 108 -13.89 1.81 2.41
CA PHE A 108 -13.86 0.88 3.53
C PHE A 108 -12.44 0.67 4.09
N PHE A 109 -11.40 0.96 3.29
CA PHE A 109 -10.01 0.73 3.66
C PHE A 109 -9.34 1.99 4.21
N GLY A 110 -8.15 1.83 4.80
CA GLY A 110 -7.38 2.95 5.36
C GLY A 110 -7.10 4.04 4.33
N ASP A 111 -6.59 3.66 3.16
CA ASP A 111 -6.14 4.62 2.16
C ASP A 111 -7.32 5.31 1.49
N GLY A 112 -8.40 4.58 1.18
CA GLY A 112 -9.64 5.17 0.70
C GLY A 112 -10.27 6.17 1.68
N ARG A 113 -10.23 5.89 2.99
CA ARG A 113 -10.67 6.87 4.01
C ARG A 113 -9.78 8.11 4.02
N SER A 114 -8.46 7.94 3.95
CA SER A 114 -7.50 9.04 3.86
C SER A 114 -7.69 9.86 2.58
N LEU A 115 -7.99 9.21 1.47
CA LEU A 115 -8.33 9.85 0.20
C LEU A 115 -9.59 10.71 0.34
N LEU A 116 -10.64 10.19 0.97
CA LEU A 116 -11.86 10.96 1.24
C LEU A 116 -11.59 12.17 2.15
N VAL A 117 -10.75 12.03 3.18
CA VAL A 117 -10.31 13.15 4.02
C VAL A 117 -9.61 14.21 3.16
N GLY A 118 -8.74 13.78 2.24
CA GLY A 118 -8.02 14.70 1.37
C GLY A 118 -8.89 15.42 0.36
N LEU A 119 -9.90 14.73 -0.19
CA LEU A 119 -10.90 15.33 -1.09
C LEU A 119 -11.79 16.33 -0.36
N ARG A 120 -12.20 16.02 0.89
CA ARG A 120 -13.06 16.89 1.70
C ARG A 120 -12.35 18.13 2.23
N ASN A 121 -11.06 18.01 2.57
CA ASN A 121 -10.28 19.08 3.21
C ASN A 121 -9.18 19.62 2.30
N ARG A 122 -9.48 19.82 1.01
CA ARG A 122 -8.47 20.10 -0.04
C ARG A 122 -7.46 21.20 0.33
N SER A 123 -7.89 22.29 0.97
CA SER A 123 -7.02 23.39 1.43
C SER A 123 -6.95 23.53 2.95
N GLY A 124 -7.57 22.62 3.70
CA GLY A 124 -7.59 22.65 5.16
C GLY A 124 -6.40 21.94 5.75
N LEU A 125 -5.79 22.54 6.77
CA LEU A 125 -4.74 21.91 7.56
C LEU A 125 -5.39 20.83 8.44
N VAL A 126 -5.04 19.57 8.22
CA VAL A 126 -5.56 18.44 8.99
C VAL A 126 -4.49 18.02 10.00
N SER A 127 -4.88 17.94 11.28
CA SER A 127 -4.04 17.40 12.33
C SER A 127 -4.06 15.87 12.25
N LEU A 128 -2.90 15.26 12.08
CA LEU A 128 -2.70 13.82 12.08
C LEU A 128 -2.31 13.40 13.49
N THR A 129 -3.27 12.87 14.24
CA THR A 129 -3.04 12.33 15.59
C THR A 129 -2.91 10.81 15.51
N GLY A 130 -1.98 10.25 16.29
CA GLY A 130 -1.86 8.81 16.45
C GLY A 130 -3.09 8.20 17.12
N PRO A 131 -3.22 6.86 17.13
CA PRO A 131 -4.28 6.20 17.90
C PRO A 131 -4.18 6.67 19.36
N SER A 132 -5.30 7.16 19.90
CA SER A 132 -5.43 7.45 21.32
C SER A 132 -5.06 6.20 22.11
N ALA A 133 -4.26 6.34 23.16
CA ALA A 133 -3.79 5.26 24.03
C ALA A 133 -4.91 4.53 24.82
N ASP A 134 -6.17 4.70 24.42
CA ASP A 134 -7.36 4.12 25.04
C ASP A 134 -8.08 3.23 24.01
N SER A 135 -7.54 2.02 23.76
CA SER A 135 -8.30 0.83 23.36
C SER A 135 -7.42 -0.42 23.39
#